data_AF-A0A6C0C879-F1
#
_entry.id   AF-A0A6C0C879-F1
#
_cell.length_a   1.000
_cell.length_b   1.000
_cell.length_c   1.000
_cell.angle_alpha   90.00
_cell.angle_beta   90.00
_cell.angle_gamma   90.00
#
_symmetry.space_group_name_H-M   'P 1'
#
loop_
_entity.id
_entity.type
_entity.pdbx_description
1 polymer ?
#
loop_
_entity_poly.entity_id
_entity_poly.type
_entity_poly.pdbx_seq_one_letter_code
_entity_poly.pdbx_strand_id
1 'polypeptide(L)'
;MYKTFFSLLIFLILSILVLLFAAPFIDHLFYVGHRLEDIEEYEIFIMIITHIILLGILVYIFHKYLVKNYMKHFKLSRIFIKIMDLILALTLTGLQRNLIIKIGYLSNKHPIRNELIV
;
A
#
# COMPACT_ATOMS: atom_id res chain seq x y z
N MET A 1 24.85 -11.14 -17.42
CA MET A 1 23.94 -9.97 -17.42
C MET A 1 22.49 -10.36 -17.70
N TYR A 2 22.18 -11.00 -18.84
CA TYR A 2 20.81 -11.40 -19.20
C TYR A 2 20.09 -12.31 -18.19
N LYS A 3 20.77 -13.33 -17.64
CA LYS A 3 20.17 -14.24 -16.64
C LYS A 3 19.73 -13.53 -15.36
N THR A 4 20.50 -12.55 -14.90
CA THR A 4 20.20 -11.74 -13.70
C THR A 4 19.01 -10.82 -13.94
N PHE A 5 18.96 -10.19 -15.12
CA PHE A 5 17.84 -9.33 -15.51
C PHE A 5 16.54 -10.11 -15.65
N PHE A 6 16.58 -11.29 -16.28
CA PHE A 6 15.42 -12.16 -16.43
C PHE A 6 14.88 -12.65 -15.07
N SER A 7 15.77 -13.04 -14.15
CA SER A 7 15.37 -13.43 -12.79
C SER A 7 14.73 -12.28 -12.00
N LEU A 8 15.25 -11.06 -12.15
CA LEU A 8 14.65 -9.86 -11.55
C LEU A 8 13.24 -9.60 -12.07
N LEU A 9 13.04 -9.73 -13.39
CA LEU A 9 11.74 -9.54 -14.01
C LEU A 9 10.72 -10.56 -13.51
N ILE A 10 11.11 -11.83 -13.39
CA ILE A 10 10.25 -12.87 -12.79
C ILE A 10 9.89 -12.53 -11.34
N PHE A 11 10.86 -12.11 -10.53
CA PHE A 11 10.62 -11.72 -9.15
C PHE A 11 9.63 -10.57 -9.02
N LEU A 12 9.80 -9.56 -9.89
CA LEU A 12 8.93 -8.41 -9.92
C LEU A 12 7.49 -8.82 -10.26
N ILE A 13 7.31 -9.63 -11.31
CA ILE A 13 5.99 -10.15 -11.72
C ILE A 13 5.36 -10.92 -10.57
N LEU A 14 6.11 -11.83 -9.94
CA LEU A 14 5.61 -12.62 -8.82
C LEU A 14 5.18 -11.70 -7.67
N SER A 15 6.02 -10.73 -7.30
CA SER A 15 5.74 -9.80 -6.21
C SER A 15 4.49 -8.96 -6.48
N ILE A 16 4.35 -8.42 -7.70
CA ILE A 16 3.17 -7.67 -8.12
C ILE A 16 1.93 -8.57 -8.05
N LEU A 17 2.03 -9.83 -8.50
CA LEU A 17 0.91 -10.76 -8.47
C LEU A 17 0.44 -11.03 -7.04
N VAL A 18 1.35 -11.32 -6.10
CA VAL A 18 0.97 -11.53 -4.69
C VAL A 18 0.33 -10.26 -4.11
N LEU A 19 0.89 -9.09 -4.41
CA LEU A 19 0.32 -7.81 -3.96
C LEU A 19 -1.06 -7.54 -4.55
N LEU A 20 -1.30 -7.91 -5.81
CA LEU A 20 -2.58 -7.74 -6.48
C LEU A 20 -3.70 -8.57 -5.84
N PHE A 21 -3.37 -9.67 -5.17
CA PHE A 21 -4.34 -10.44 -4.37
C PHE A 21 -4.43 -9.95 -2.91
N ALA A 22 -3.30 -9.56 -2.30
CA ALA A 22 -3.28 -9.09 -0.92
C ALA A 22 -3.95 -7.72 -0.76
N ALA A 23 -3.75 -6.81 -1.72
CA ALA A 23 -4.24 -5.43 -1.63
C ALA A 23 -5.77 -5.35 -1.62
N PRO A 24 -6.54 -6.02 -2.51
CA PRO A 24 -8.01 -6.03 -2.43
C PRO A 24 -8.54 -6.62 -1.13
N PHE A 25 -7.86 -7.62 -0.56
CA PHE A 25 -8.26 -8.21 0.71
C PHE A 25 -8.13 -7.19 1.86
N ILE A 26 -7.00 -6.49 1.92
CA ILE A 26 -6.78 -5.41 2.89
C ILE A 26 -7.78 -4.27 2.64
N ASP A 27 -7.97 -3.87 1.39
CA ASP A 27 -8.88 -2.78 1.06
C ASP A 27 -10.32 -3.13 1.49
N HIS A 28 -10.75 -4.38 1.31
CA HIS A 28 -12.05 -4.88 1.77
C HIS A 28 -12.18 -4.87 3.30
N LEU A 29 -11.13 -5.21 4.06
CA LEU A 29 -11.15 -5.15 5.52
C LEU A 29 -11.44 -3.74 6.05
N PHE A 30 -10.99 -2.71 5.34
CA PHE A 30 -11.21 -1.31 5.67
C PHE A 30 -12.30 -0.65 4.80
N TYR A 31 -13.17 -1.45 4.20
CA TYR A 31 -14.31 -0.96 3.43
C TYR A 31 -15.38 -0.39 4.36
N VAL A 32 -15.77 0.86 4.11
CA VAL A 32 -16.78 1.58 4.90
C VAL A 32 -18.09 1.80 4.12
N GLY A 33 -18.09 1.50 2.81
CA GLY A 33 -19.26 1.64 1.95
C GLY A 33 -19.90 3.03 1.99
N HIS A 34 -21.23 3.08 1.90
CA HIS A 34 -22.00 4.34 1.90
C HIS A 34 -22.21 4.97 3.29
N ARG A 35 -21.65 4.39 4.36
CA ARG A 35 -21.86 4.89 5.74
C ARG A 35 -20.88 5.97 6.18
N LEU A 36 -20.07 6.51 5.27
CA LEU A 36 -19.05 7.52 5.61
C LEU A 36 -19.66 8.80 6.22
N GLU A 37 -20.88 9.15 5.83
CA GLU A 37 -21.61 10.31 6.36
C GLU A 37 -22.17 10.07 7.77
N ASP A 38 -22.44 8.81 8.11
CA ASP A 38 -23.03 8.40 9.40
C ASP A 38 -21.97 8.10 10.48
N ILE A 39 -20.69 8.08 10.11
CA ILE A 39 -19.57 7.73 10.99
C ILE A 39 -18.88 9.00 11.48
N GLU A 40 -18.53 9.01 12.76
CA GLU A 40 -17.82 10.14 13.36
C GLU A 40 -16.40 10.30 12.79
N GLU A 41 -15.97 11.55 12.63
CA GLU A 41 -14.70 11.87 11.97
C GLU A 41 -13.49 11.23 12.68
N TYR A 42 -13.53 11.13 14.01
CA TYR A 42 -12.46 10.52 14.80
C TYR A 42 -12.34 9.01 14.50
N GLU A 43 -13.44 8.32 14.23
CA GLU A 43 -13.42 6.90 13.87
C GLU A 43 -12.79 6.70 12.49
N ILE A 44 -13.12 7.57 11.53
CA ILE A 44 -12.52 7.56 10.19
C ILE A 44 -11.01 7.80 10.29
N PHE A 45 -10.58 8.73 11.14
CA PHE A 45 -9.18 9.01 11.38
C PHE A 45 -8.44 7.80 11.97
N ILE A 46 -9.00 7.14 12.98
CA ILE A 46 -8.45 5.90 13.56
C ILE A 46 -8.36 4.79 12.51
N MET A 47 -9.40 4.64 11.66
CA MET A 47 -9.39 3.67 10.57
C MET A 47 -8.26 3.95 9.57
N ILE A 48 -8.01 5.21 9.20
CA ILE A 48 -6.90 5.59 8.33
C ILE A 48 -5.55 5.23 8.96
N ILE A 49 -5.32 5.60 10.23
CA ILE A 49 -4.07 5.29 10.93
C ILE A 49 -3.85 3.78 10.95
N THR A 50 -4.86 3.02 11.35
CA THR A 50 -4.80 1.56 11.45
C THR A 50 -4.52 0.93 10.09
N HIS A 51 -5.17 1.42 9.02
CA HIS A 51 -4.95 0.96 7.65
C HIS A 51 -3.50 1.24 7.20
N ILE A 52 -2.96 2.44 7.46
CA ILE A 52 -1.56 2.79 7.13
C ILE A 52 -0.56 1.91 7.89
N ILE A 53 -0.78 1.68 9.19
CA ILE A 53 0.07 0.81 10.00
C ILE A 53 0.08 -0.62 9.44
N LEU A 54 -1.10 -1.15 9.11
CA LEU A 54 -1.24 -2.50 8.57
C LEU A 54 -0.53 -2.65 7.22
N LEU A 55 -0.62 -1.64 6.35
CA LEU A 55 0.13 -1.60 5.09
C LEU A 55 1.63 -1.59 5.33
N GLY A 56 2.11 -0.79 6.28
CA GLY A 56 3.53 -0.75 6.66
C GLY A 56 4.05 -2.11 7.16
N ILE A 57 3.27 -2.79 8.01
CA ILE A 57 3.58 -4.14 8.49
C ILE A 57 3.65 -5.13 7.32
N LEU A 58 2.69 -5.06 6.39
CA LEU A 58 2.67 -5.93 5.23
C LEU A 58 3.92 -5.73 4.35
N VAL A 59 4.27 -4.48 4.04
CA VAL A 59 5.49 -4.15 3.28
C VAL A 59 6.73 -4.69 3.98
N TYR A 60 6.83 -4.51 5.30
CA TYR A 60 7.95 -5.03 6.09
C TYR A 60 8.06 -6.55 6.00
N ILE A 61 6.94 -7.28 6.15
CA ILE A 61 6.90 -8.73 6.03
C ILE A 61 7.29 -9.15 4.62
N PHE A 62 6.70 -8.55 3.58
CA PHE A 62 7.04 -8.81 2.18
C PHE A 62 8.53 -8.63 1.91
N HIS A 63 9.09 -7.52 2.37
CA HIS A 63 10.51 -7.24 2.22
C HIS A 63 11.38 -8.30 2.92
N LYS A 64 11.08 -8.60 4.18
CA LYS A 64 11.85 -9.54 4.99
C LYS A 64 11.81 -10.95 4.44
N TYR A 65 10.66 -11.41 3.96
CA TYR A 65 10.48 -12.80 3.51
C TYR A 65 10.76 -12.99 2.02
N LEU A 66 10.25 -12.12 1.14
CA LEU A 66 10.42 -12.28 -0.31
C LEU A 66 11.72 -11.63 -0.79
N VAL A 67 11.93 -10.34 -0.52
CA VAL A 67 13.08 -9.60 -1.07
C VAL A 67 14.38 -10.18 -0.51
N LYS A 68 14.52 -10.31 0.81
CA LYS A 68 15.77 -10.79 1.41
C LYS A 68 16.13 -12.22 0.99
N ASN A 69 15.14 -13.11 0.86
CA ASN A 69 15.37 -14.50 0.49
C ASN A 69 15.75 -14.63 -0.99
N TYR A 70 15.04 -13.92 -1.88
CA TYR A 70 15.32 -13.91 -3.31
C TYR A 70 16.68 -13.28 -3.63
N MET A 71 17.02 -12.19 -2.94
CA MET A 71 18.33 -11.54 -3.04
C MET A 71 19.48 -12.46 -2.66
N LYS A 72 19.35 -13.25 -1.60
CA LYS A 72 20.36 -14.24 -1.18
C LYS A 72 20.58 -15.30 -2.26
N HIS A 73 19.51 -15.73 -2.93
CA HIS A 73 19.57 -16.73 -3.99
C HIS A 73 20.27 -16.19 -5.25
N PHE A 74 20.01 -14.94 -5.64
CA PHE A 74 20.50 -14.36 -6.90
C PHE A 74 21.69 -13.40 -6.77
N LYS A 75 22.23 -13.19 -5.55
CA LYS A 75 23.41 -12.33 -5.27
C LYS A 75 23.29 -10.91 -5.87
N LEU A 76 22.10 -10.32 -5.76
CA LEU A 76 21.77 -9.03 -6.34
C LEU A 76 22.37 -7.85 -5.53
N SER A 77 22.55 -6.69 -6.18
CA SER A 77 23.13 -5.50 -5.55
C SER A 77 22.10 -4.74 -4.69
N ARG A 78 22.59 -3.92 -3.74
CA ARG A 78 21.73 -3.11 -2.85
C ARG A 78 20.84 -2.09 -3.58
N ILE A 79 21.20 -1.68 -4.79
CA ILE A 79 20.41 -0.73 -5.59
C ILE A 79 19.07 -1.36 -5.98
N PHE A 80 19.07 -2.64 -6.39
CA PHE A 80 17.85 -3.35 -6.76
C PHE A 80 16.88 -3.53 -5.59
N ILE A 81 17.40 -3.65 -4.37
CA ILE A 81 16.58 -3.69 -3.14
C ILE A 81 15.76 -2.41 -3.04
N LYS A 82 16.40 -1.24 -3.14
CA LYS A 82 15.71 0.05 -3.03
C LYS A 82 14.66 0.25 -4.12
N ILE A 83 14.97 -0.18 -5.35
CA ILE A 83 14.01 -0.12 -6.46
C ILE A 83 12.82 -1.04 -6.20
N MET A 84 13.07 -2.26 -5.73
CA MET A 84 12.00 -3.18 -5.35
C MET A 84 11.13 -2.64 -4.23
N ASP A 85 11.73 -2.04 -3.21
CA ASP A 85 11.00 -1.45 -2.07
C ASP A 85 10.09 -0.32 -2.52
N LEU A 86 10.59 0.53 -3.42
CA LEU A 86 9.81 1.60 -4.01
C LEU A 86 8.62 1.04 -4.81
N ILE A 87 8.85 0.03 -5.66
CA ILE A 87 7.77 -0.55 -6.46
C ILE A 87 6.73 -1.24 -5.57
N LEU A 88 7.17 -2.04 -4.59
CA LEU A 88 6.28 -2.69 -3.63
C LEU A 88 5.41 -1.67 -2.88
N ALA A 89 6.03 -0.59 -2.40
CA ALA A 89 5.31 0.48 -1.71
C ALA A 89 4.29 1.14 -2.63
N LEU A 90 4.68 1.55 -3.84
CA LEU A 90 3.79 2.20 -4.83
C LEU A 90 2.64 1.30 -5.27
N THR A 91 2.90 0.02 -5.54
CA THR A 91 1.87 -0.93 -5.92
C THR A 91 0.89 -1.14 -4.77
N LEU A 92 1.39 -1.38 -3.56
CA LEU A 92 0.53 -1.66 -2.43
C LEU A 92 -0.33 -0.45 -2.07
N THR A 93 0.23 0.76 -2.03
CA THR A 93 -0.53 2.00 -1.72
C THR A 93 -1.48 2.40 -2.85
N GLY A 94 -1.05 2.28 -4.11
CA GLY A 94 -1.87 2.62 -5.27
C GLY A 94 -3.12 1.75 -5.43
N LEU A 95 -3.13 0.55 -4.85
CA LEU A 95 -4.27 -0.37 -4.85
C LEU A 95 -5.26 -0.13 -3.69
N GLN A 96 -4.99 0.79 -2.75
CA GLN A 96 -5.84 1.02 -1.56
C GLN A 96 -6.92 2.07 -1.83
N ARG A 97 -7.95 1.71 -2.60
CA ARG A 97 -9.03 2.64 -2.96
C ARG A 97 -9.77 3.18 -1.74
N ASN A 98 -10.06 2.35 -0.73
CA ASN A 98 -10.80 2.77 0.46
C ASN A 98 -9.99 3.70 1.36
N LEU A 99 -8.66 3.60 1.35
CA LEU A 99 -7.81 4.54 2.08
C LEU A 99 -7.89 5.94 1.44
N ILE A 100 -7.78 5.99 0.10
CA ILE A 100 -7.85 7.24 -0.66
C ILE A 100 -9.20 7.93 -0.45
N ILE A 101 -10.30 7.19 -0.49
CA ILE A 101 -11.65 7.73 -0.26
C ILE A 101 -11.78 8.33 1.15
N LYS A 102 -11.32 7.62 2.19
CA LYS A 102 -11.39 8.10 3.59
C LYS A 102 -10.56 9.37 3.80
N ILE A 103 -9.35 9.43 3.25
CA ILE A 103 -8.49 10.63 3.29
C ILE A 103 -9.16 11.79 2.56
N GLY A 104 -9.75 11.54 1.38
CA GLY A 104 -10.49 12.53 0.61
C GLY A 104 -11.71 13.08 1.36
N TYR A 105 -12.46 12.22 2.04
CA TYR A 105 -13.60 12.63 2.86
C TYR A 105 -13.20 13.58 3.99
N LEU A 106 -12.17 13.22 4.78
CA LEU A 106 -11.65 14.08 5.86
C LEU A 106 -11.08 15.41 5.32
N SER A 107 -10.36 15.35 4.20
CA SER A 107 -9.83 16.56 3.54
C SER A 107 -10.96 17.48 3.04
N ASN A 108 -12.08 16.90 2.58
CA ASN A 108 -13.23 17.65 2.09
C ASN A 108 -14.06 18.30 3.20
N LYS A 109 -14.17 17.66 4.36
CA LYS A 109 -14.85 18.22 5.54
C LYS A 109 -13.98 19.18 6.36
N HIS A 110 -12.73 19.41 5.95
CA HIS A 110 -11.80 20.24 6.70
C HIS A 110 -12.37 21.66 6.93
N PRO A 111 -12.36 22.20 8.17
CA PRO A 111 -13.05 23.43 8.53
C PRO A 111 -12.67 24.63 7.63
N ILE A 112 -11.38 24.75 7.29
CA ILE A 112 -10.85 25.78 6.39
C ILE A 112 -11.56 25.79 5.01
N ARG A 113 -11.99 24.64 4.48
CA ARG A 113 -12.62 24.58 3.14
C ARG A 113 -14.11 24.87 3.18
N ASN A 114 -14.79 24.54 4.27
CA ASN A 114 -16.20 24.92 4.46
C ASN A 114 -16.35 26.44 4.59
N GLU A 115 -15.36 27.14 5.16
CA GLU A 115 -15.37 28.62 5.27
C GLU A 115 -15.18 29.34 3.93
N LEU A 116 -14.60 28.69 2.91
CA LEU A 116 -14.33 29.28 1.59
C LEU A 116 -15.48 29.15 0.58
N ILE A 117 -16.56 28.44 0.95
CA ILE A 117 -17.75 28.21 0.11
C ILE A 117 -18.94 29.10 0.56
N VAL A 118 -18.72 29.99 1.54
CA VAL A 118 -19.71 30.98 2.00
C VAL A 118 -19.57 32.29 1.24
#